data_AF-A0A346QWZ7-F1
#
_entry.id   AF-A0A346QWZ7-F1
#
_cell.length_a   1.000
_cell.length_b   1.000
_cell.length_c   1.000
_cell.angle_alpha   90.00
_cell.angle_beta   90.00
_cell.angle_gamma   90.00
#
_symmetry.space_group_name_H-M   'P 1'
#
loop_
_entity.id
_entity.type
_entity.pdbx_description
1 polymer ?
#
loop_
_entity_poly.entity_id
_entity_poly.type
_entity_poly.pdbx_seq_one_letter_code
_entity_poly.pdbx_strand_id
1 'polypeptide(L)'
;MDRFIGEMRAGGRPVAVEAAQLSLGSTRLSARGSLTLDTAGTLSGELDVTVVEPEGLARLLAPLFPRDSTLPTSFQGVMDGFGSTTTVDGHPALEARILVTKGQMRIGLVPFAQIPPLP
;
A
#
# COMPACT_ATOMS: atom_id res chain seq x y z
N MET A 1 -3.84 31.44 12.71
CA MET A 1 -4.49 30.69 13.80
C MET A 1 -5.22 29.53 13.14
N ASP A 2 -4.52 28.41 13.04
CA ASP A 2 -4.84 27.25 12.23
C ASP A 2 -6.16 26.58 12.59
N ARG A 3 -7.03 26.42 11.58
CA ARG A 3 -8.12 25.45 11.59
C ARG A 3 -7.60 24.12 11.08
N PHE A 4 -7.00 23.33 11.96
CA PHE A 4 -6.66 21.93 11.69
C PHE A 4 -6.87 21.07 12.95
N ILE A 5 -8.04 21.14 13.58
CA ILE A 5 -8.46 20.10 14.55
C ILE A 5 -9.97 19.88 14.39
N GLY A 6 -10.35 19.31 13.25
CA GLY A 6 -11.62 18.61 13.09
C GLY A 6 -11.31 17.11 13.14
N GLU A 7 -11.94 16.39 14.06
CA GLU A 7 -12.02 14.91 14.11
C GLU A 7 -10.86 14.13 14.75
N MET A 8 -10.39 14.54 15.95
CA MET A 8 -9.81 13.59 16.91
C MET A 8 -10.86 13.14 17.94
N ARG A 9 -11.93 12.48 17.47
CA ARG A 9 -12.80 11.62 18.30
C ARG A 9 -13.49 10.55 17.45
N ALA A 10 -12.71 9.61 16.94
CA ALA A 10 -13.22 8.29 16.55
C ALA A 10 -12.26 7.27 17.18
N GLY A 11 -12.79 6.35 17.98
CA GLY A 11 -12.03 5.41 18.82
C GLY A 11 -11.28 4.33 18.03
N GLY A 12 -10.40 4.74 17.11
CA GLY A 12 -9.57 3.84 16.32
C GLY A 12 -8.26 3.50 17.02
N ARG A 13 -7.80 2.26 16.85
CA ARG A 13 -6.49 1.80 17.30
C ARG A 13 -5.42 2.20 16.27
N PRO A 14 -4.38 2.95 16.64
CA PRO A 14 -3.29 3.26 15.73
C PRO A 14 -2.50 1.99 15.39
N VAL A 15 -2.10 1.87 14.13
CA VAL A 15 -1.28 0.78 13.59
C VAL A 15 -0.11 1.40 12.83
N ALA A 16 1.09 1.32 13.41
CA ALA A 16 2.32 1.74 12.76
C ALA A 16 2.87 0.57 11.93
N VAL A 17 3.13 0.82 10.65
CA VAL A 17 3.87 -0.10 9.77
C VAL A 17 5.32 0.37 9.73
N GLU A 18 6.11 -0.12 10.68
CA GLU A 18 7.54 0.23 10.77
C GLU A 18 8.35 -0.36 9.61
N ALA A 19 8.04 -1.60 9.25
CA ALA A 19 8.60 -2.29 8.10
C ALA A 19 7.71 -3.46 7.69
N ALA A 20 7.18 -3.40 6.47
CA ALA A 20 6.70 -4.57 5.75
C ALA A 20 7.62 -4.80 4.55
N GLN A 21 8.09 -6.04 4.36
CA GLN A 21 8.99 -6.38 3.26
C GLN A 21 8.64 -7.75 2.68
N LEU A 22 8.68 -7.83 1.37
CA LEU A 22 8.52 -9.05 0.59
C LEU A 22 9.61 -9.08 -0.48
N SER A 23 10.17 -10.26 -0.75
CA SER A 23 11.21 -10.41 -1.78
C SER A 23 11.10 -11.74 -2.51
N LEU A 24 11.41 -11.72 -3.82
CA LEU A 24 11.47 -12.89 -4.68
C LEU A 24 12.45 -12.62 -5.81
N GLY A 25 13.59 -13.34 -5.81
CA GLY A 25 14.66 -13.04 -6.75
C GLY A 25 15.22 -11.63 -6.54
N SER A 26 15.26 -10.83 -7.60
CA SER A 26 15.70 -9.43 -7.56
C SER A 26 14.58 -8.45 -7.16
N THR A 27 13.31 -8.85 -7.28
CA THR A 27 12.18 -7.99 -6.93
C THR A 27 12.02 -7.88 -5.42
N ARG A 28 11.93 -6.65 -4.92
CA ARG A 28 11.69 -6.34 -3.51
C ARG A 28 10.57 -5.33 -3.38
N LEU A 29 9.55 -5.65 -2.60
CA LEU A 29 8.51 -4.73 -2.16
C LEU A 29 8.78 -4.35 -0.71
N SER A 30 8.75 -3.07 -0.41
CA SER A 30 8.79 -2.56 0.96
C SER A 30 7.71 -1.52 1.18
N ALA A 31 7.12 -1.52 2.37
CA ALA A 31 6.12 -0.54 2.77
C ALA A 31 6.35 -0.07 4.20
N ARG A 32 6.08 1.21 4.45
CA ARG A 32 6.06 1.84 5.78
C ARG A 32 4.94 2.85 5.84
N GLY A 33 4.43 3.15 7.03
CA GLY A 33 3.42 4.19 7.17
C GLY A 33 2.58 4.05 8.41
N SER A 34 1.46 4.77 8.40
CA SER A 34 0.57 4.89 9.56
C SER A 34 -0.86 4.63 9.13
N LEU A 35 -1.49 3.68 9.82
CA LEU A 35 -2.88 3.33 9.65
C LEU A 35 -3.62 3.50 10.99
N THR A 36 -4.93 3.63 10.91
CA THR A 36 -5.86 3.60 12.03
C THR A 36 -6.89 2.54 11.74
N LEU A 37 -7.10 1.64 12.70
CA LEU A 37 -8.15 0.62 12.66
C LEU A 37 -9.34 1.12 13.46
N ASP A 38 -10.47 1.37 12.82
CA ASP A 38 -11.68 1.80 13.51
C ASP A 38 -12.39 0.65 14.25
N THR A 39 -13.46 0.98 14.99
CA THR A 39 -14.25 0.01 15.76
C THR A 39 -15.03 -0.97 14.88
N ALA A 40 -15.14 -0.71 13.58
CA ALA A 40 -15.76 -1.61 12.60
C ALA A 40 -14.72 -2.52 11.92
N GLY A 41 -13.46 -2.50 12.39
CA GLY A 41 -12.38 -3.31 11.82
C GLY A 41 -11.81 -2.75 10.52
N THR A 42 -12.12 -1.49 10.17
CA THR A 42 -11.73 -0.91 8.88
C THR A 42 -10.47 -0.06 9.02
N LEU A 43 -9.51 -0.24 8.09
CA LEU A 43 -8.26 0.51 8.06
C LEU A 43 -8.41 1.83 7.29
N SER A 44 -7.80 2.90 7.78
CA SER A 44 -7.59 4.16 7.06
C SER A 44 -6.22 4.75 7.37
N GLY A 45 -5.57 5.43 6.43
CA GLY A 45 -4.26 6.05 6.61
C GLY A 45 -3.44 6.02 5.33
N GLU A 46 -2.12 6.06 5.47
CA GLU A 46 -1.18 6.16 4.34
C GLU A 46 -0.04 5.14 4.47
N LEU A 47 0.35 4.56 3.35
CA LEU A 47 1.52 3.70 3.22
C LEU A 47 2.43 4.23 2.11
N ASP A 48 3.66 4.52 2.43
CA ASP A 48 4.73 4.75 1.45
C ASP A 48 5.30 3.40 1.04
N VAL A 49 5.31 3.15 -0.27
CA VAL A 49 5.70 1.87 -0.85
C VAL A 49 6.81 2.08 -1.86
N THR A 50 7.83 1.23 -1.78
CA THR A 50 8.94 1.16 -2.73
C THR A 50 9.03 -0.24 -3.31
N VAL A 51 9.12 -0.35 -4.63
CA VAL A 51 9.29 -1.59 -5.38
C VAL A 51 10.58 -1.51 -6.17
N VAL A 52 11.55 -2.37 -5.86
CA VAL A 52 12.79 -2.54 -6.61
C VAL A 52 12.59 -3.65 -7.64
N GLU A 53 13.08 -3.46 -8.87
CA GLU A 53 12.91 -4.37 -10.02
C GLU A 53 11.41 -4.75 -10.21
N PRO A 54 10.57 -3.73 -10.53
CA PRO A 54 9.11 -3.81 -10.43
C PRO A 54 8.43 -4.80 -11.38
N GLU A 55 9.13 -5.26 -12.42
CA GLU A 55 8.60 -6.18 -13.44
C GLU A 55 8.14 -7.52 -12.84
N GLY A 56 8.71 -7.92 -11.70
CA GLY A 56 8.36 -9.13 -10.98
C GLY A 56 7.28 -8.96 -9.90
N LEU A 57 6.71 -7.77 -9.71
CA LEU A 57 5.83 -7.47 -8.57
C LEU A 57 4.58 -8.37 -8.50
N ALA A 58 3.90 -8.60 -9.61
CA ALA A 58 2.73 -9.48 -9.63
C ALA A 58 3.11 -10.92 -9.25
N ARG A 59 4.28 -11.40 -9.69
CA ARG A 59 4.79 -12.73 -9.33
C ARG A 59 5.17 -12.81 -7.85
N LEU A 60 5.74 -11.74 -7.30
CA LEU A 60 6.06 -11.64 -5.87
C LEU A 60 4.80 -11.74 -5.01
N LEU A 61 3.70 -11.08 -5.43
CA LEU A 61 2.47 -11.02 -4.65
C LEU A 61 1.55 -12.23 -4.85
N ALA A 62 1.57 -12.88 -6.01
CA ALA A 62 0.67 -13.99 -6.34
C ALA A 62 0.49 -15.07 -5.26
N PRO A 63 1.53 -15.51 -4.51
CA PRO A 63 1.37 -16.52 -3.47
C PRO A 63 0.52 -16.08 -2.26
N LEU A 64 0.32 -14.77 -2.07
CA LEU A 64 -0.42 -14.21 -0.93
C LEU A 64 -1.93 -14.10 -1.19
N PHE A 65 -2.36 -14.37 -2.42
CA PHE A 65 -3.74 -14.20 -2.85
C PHE A 65 -4.32 -15.49 -3.45
N PRO A 66 -5.65 -15.63 -3.48
CA PRO A 66 -6.32 -16.68 -4.25
C PRO A 66 -5.88 -16.66 -5.73
N ARG A 67 -5.87 -17.83 -6.38
CA ARG A 67 -5.38 -17.99 -7.77
C ARG A 67 -6.15 -17.17 -8.80
N ASP A 68 -7.40 -16.83 -8.52
CA ASP A 68 -8.31 -16.03 -9.32
C ASP A 68 -8.27 -14.53 -8.99
N SER A 69 -7.45 -14.12 -8.02
CA SER A 69 -7.28 -12.72 -7.66
C SER A 69 -6.55 -11.94 -8.76
N THR A 70 -7.15 -10.83 -9.19
CA THR A 70 -6.51 -9.87 -10.12
C THR A 70 -5.60 -8.88 -9.40
N LEU A 71 -5.62 -8.86 -8.06
CA LEU A 71 -4.97 -7.83 -7.26
C LEU A 71 -3.45 -7.75 -7.49
N PRO A 72 -2.69 -8.86 -7.56
CA PRO A 72 -1.25 -8.80 -7.89
C PRO A 72 -0.97 -8.06 -9.21
N THR A 73 -1.73 -8.38 -10.27
CA THR A 73 -1.57 -7.76 -11.59
C THR A 73 -2.06 -6.31 -11.62
N SER A 74 -3.17 -6.01 -10.95
CA SER A 74 -3.69 -4.64 -10.84
C SER A 74 -2.73 -3.73 -10.08
N PHE A 75 -2.12 -4.23 -9.00
CA PHE A 75 -1.17 -3.45 -8.23
C PHE A 75 0.09 -3.14 -9.04
N GLN A 76 0.63 -4.12 -9.77
CA GLN A 76 1.73 -3.87 -10.70
C GLN A 76 1.36 -2.82 -11.76
N GLY A 77 0.22 -2.95 -12.43
CA GLY A 77 -0.18 -1.97 -13.45
C GLY A 77 -0.37 -0.55 -12.89
N VAL A 78 -0.82 -0.41 -11.64
CA VAL A 78 -0.96 0.90 -11.00
C VAL A 78 0.40 1.47 -10.60
N MET A 79 1.33 0.64 -10.10
CA MET A 79 2.70 1.08 -9.85
C MET A 79 3.39 1.52 -11.14
N ASP A 80 3.27 0.75 -12.22
CA ASP A 80 3.87 1.07 -13.52
C ASP A 80 3.29 2.38 -14.10
N GLY A 81 1.99 2.64 -13.90
CA GLY A 81 1.30 3.81 -14.45
C GLY A 81 1.38 5.08 -13.60
N PHE A 82 1.48 4.95 -12.27
CA PHE A 82 1.35 6.07 -11.33
C PHE A 82 2.48 6.18 -10.31
N GLY A 83 3.36 5.17 -10.24
CA GLY A 83 4.57 5.22 -9.42
C GLY A 83 5.57 6.22 -9.99
N SER A 84 6.34 6.84 -9.09
CA SER A 84 7.47 7.68 -9.47
C SER A 84 8.71 6.80 -9.66
N THR A 85 9.38 6.94 -10.80
CA THR A 85 10.64 6.25 -11.07
C THR A 85 11.74 6.77 -10.15
N THR A 86 12.50 5.84 -9.57
CA THR A 86 13.65 6.12 -8.70
C THR A 86 14.72 5.03 -8.89
N THR A 87 15.75 5.05 -8.05
CA THR A 87 16.79 4.02 -8.00
C THR A 87 17.14 3.73 -6.56
N VAL A 88 17.23 2.46 -6.21
CA VAL A 88 17.64 2.00 -4.87
C VAL A 88 18.82 1.07 -5.04
N ASP A 89 19.95 1.41 -4.39
CA ASP A 89 21.20 0.64 -4.47
C ASP A 89 21.62 0.33 -5.93
N GLY A 90 21.42 1.29 -6.85
CA GLY A 90 21.74 1.14 -8.27
C GLY A 90 20.73 0.33 -9.10
N HIS A 91 19.64 -0.14 -8.52
CA HIS A 91 18.59 -0.90 -9.21
C HIS A 91 17.36 -0.02 -9.50
N PRO A 92 16.70 -0.19 -10.66
CA PRO A 92 15.44 0.48 -10.97
C PRO A 92 14.40 0.24 -9.89
N ALA A 93 13.67 1.30 -9.52
CA ALA A 93 12.62 1.22 -8.53
C ALA A 93 11.45 2.15 -8.86
N LEU A 94 10.29 1.82 -8.28
CA LEU A 94 9.09 2.64 -8.28
C LEU A 94 8.69 2.96 -6.85
N GLU A 95 8.32 4.21 -6.60
CA GLU A 95 7.79 4.66 -5.32
C GLU A 95 6.39 5.23 -5.48
N ALA A 96 5.51 4.90 -4.54
CA ALA A 96 4.15 5.43 -4.52
C ALA A 96 3.65 5.58 -3.08
N ARG A 97 2.80 6.59 -2.89
CA ARG A 97 1.98 6.71 -1.68
C ARG A 97 0.61 6.09 -1.92
N ILE A 98 0.30 5.06 -1.15
CA ILE A 98 -1.00 4.43 -1.10
C ILE A 98 -1.83 5.11 -0.01
N LEU A 99 -2.99 5.63 -0.40
CA LEU A 99 -4.00 6.09 0.54
C LEU A 99 -4.99 4.97 0.80
N VAL A 100 -5.26 4.71 2.08
CA VAL A 100 -6.30 3.80 2.55
C VAL A 100 -7.42 4.64 3.15
N THR A 101 -8.62 4.56 2.61
CA THR A 101 -9.79 5.27 3.12
C THR A 101 -10.91 4.29 3.30
N LYS A 102 -11.26 3.99 4.55
CA LYS A 102 -12.29 2.99 4.88
C LYS A 102 -12.07 1.64 4.15
N GLY A 103 -10.82 1.16 4.19
CA GLY A 103 -10.38 -0.09 3.56
C GLY A 103 -10.15 0.01 2.05
N GLN A 104 -10.59 1.06 1.38
CA GLN A 104 -10.31 1.26 -0.05
C GLN A 104 -8.88 1.75 -0.24
N MET A 105 -8.09 1.06 -1.06
CA MET A 105 -6.71 1.42 -1.39
C MET A 105 -6.66 2.13 -2.75
N ARG A 106 -5.91 3.25 -2.80
CA ARG A 106 -5.70 4.02 -4.03
C ARG A 106 -4.29 4.61 -4.10
N ILE A 107 -3.81 4.84 -5.32
CA ILE A 107 -2.64 5.68 -5.61
C ILE A 107 -3.17 6.91 -6.36
N GLY A 108 -2.94 8.11 -5.81
CA GLY A 108 -3.59 9.33 -6.28
C GLY A 108 -5.12 9.22 -6.26
N LEU A 109 -5.74 9.29 -7.44
CA LEU A 109 -7.19 9.16 -7.63
C LEU A 109 -7.63 7.76 -8.08
N VAL A 110 -6.70 6.82 -8.28
CA VAL A 110 -7.00 5.51 -8.87
C VAL A 110 -7.18 4.45 -7.78
N PRO A 111 -8.41 3.96 -7.55
CA PRO A 111 -8.64 2.83 -6.66
C PRO A 111 -8.14 1.53 -7.32
N PHE A 112 -7.51 0.66 -6.53
CA PHE A 112 -6.95 -0.60 -7.06
C PHE A 112 -7.23 -1.82 -6.19
N ALA A 113 -7.63 -1.64 -4.93
CA ALA A 113 -7.97 -2.74 -4.05
C ALA A 113 -8.93 -2.31 -2.93
N GLN A 114 -9.56 -3.32 -2.32
CA GLN A 114 -10.37 -3.18 -1.12
C GLN A 114 -9.83 -4.15 -0.06
N ILE A 115 -9.46 -3.63 1.10
CA ILE A 115 -9.10 -4.42 2.28
C ILE A 115 -10.40 -4.78 3.00
N PRO A 116 -10.69 -6.06 3.24
CA PRO A 116 -11.82 -6.46 4.06
C PRO A 116 -11.59 -6.01 5.52
N PRO A 117 -12.67 -5.77 6.29
CA PRO A 117 -12.54 -5.50 7.72
C PRO A 117 -11.78 -6.62 8.45
N LEU A 118 -10.91 -6.23 9.38
CA LEU A 118 -10.23 -7.15 10.28
C LEU A 118 -11.19 -7.56 11.41
N PRO A 119 -11.29 -8.86 11.73
CA PRO A 119 -12.13 -9.36 12.81
C PRO A 119 -11.63 -8.92 14.20
#